data_AF-A0A410JVC2-F1
#
_entry.id   AF-A0A410JVC2-F1
#
_cell.length_a   1.000
_cell.length_b   1.000
_cell.length_c   1.000
_cell.angle_alpha   90.00
_cell.angle_beta   90.00
_cell.angle_gamma   90.00
#
_symmetry.space_group_name_H-M   'P 1'
#
loop_
_entity.id
_entity.type
_entity.pdbx_description
1 polymer ?
#
loop_
_entity_poly.entity_id
_entity_poly.type
_entity_poly.pdbx_seq_one_letter_code
_entity_poly.pdbx_strand_id
1 'polypeptide(L)'
;MEDMLNKIENLGIKVIRPSENGAFSFDGASYDMPAGTVTVWLETVFADNAGLVGLTSGEFRAVLLKGVYKDFVRLIEGEPNIEPAKMVKLAETAVNIEKGLDISVRLGVFLSGEDQRFVFRAEEITPADKYLYDRRIPSVPAALSSVEYTLSQNEGAPEKTLYGRGMLSGYLPETLSPFALSLAKTVPDLFNPLMISVNVKTSSPSLACICGKPFINTSNAEHICTTAGTTQDYYLLNYAPWIYVKNTKSSFKHPNLKIFAINDEEITEGIEDIKSKEITKELLFSDDFSELLALCAMTMQLIQLKTWEAFTEAYSMLKDFETLLRFVYLTREKSLIDSSLDMPPFLDPFYPPVKSVIHRSFKTADFDSLFAALPAAKRFLIGKDKLRRAVKSLHACLDLRDRAAEALFGVSAALSGLVLSFGSEMVEGRLIKSPMDAFAFDLTDLKNFYNDEYYGNIPVTLWFKKWQGERTAAQFVPYDIYEKDIADTASIVKKMLTKKQTEIPCVSFGHKDYEGVGCAPVRIGDRLTDIALVRNLSPVMLSCLDGCHAVVTDTAPLFAYLTEYCIRTETPLYSGVRFAGLIGNGKRIKLYGDKIEIKD
;
A
#
# COMPACT_ATOMS: atom_id res chain seq x y z
N MET A 1 -28.06 7.08 -24.40
CA MET A 1 -27.34 8.26 -24.95
C MET A 1 -28.17 9.53 -24.81
N GLU A 2 -29.37 9.60 -25.42
CA GLU A 2 -30.24 10.79 -25.37
C GLU A 2 -30.67 11.17 -23.94
N ASP A 3 -30.98 10.17 -23.10
CA ASP A 3 -31.28 10.37 -21.67
C ASP A 3 -30.12 11.04 -20.90
N MET A 4 -28.87 10.69 -21.18
CA MET A 4 -27.73 11.31 -20.48
C MET A 4 -27.43 12.72 -20.96
N LEU A 5 -27.58 13.00 -22.25
CA LEU A 5 -27.45 14.37 -22.76
C LEU A 5 -28.52 15.27 -22.13
N ASN A 6 -29.75 14.79 -21.96
CA ASN A 6 -30.79 15.54 -21.24
C ASN A 6 -30.42 15.77 -19.77
N LYS A 7 -29.86 14.76 -19.07
CA LYS A 7 -29.37 14.93 -17.69
C LYS A 7 -28.24 15.96 -17.59
N ILE A 8 -27.31 15.97 -18.55
CA ILE A 8 -26.21 16.95 -18.62
C ILE A 8 -26.75 18.36 -18.88
N GLU A 9 -27.72 18.50 -19.78
CA GLU A 9 -28.40 19.77 -20.07
C GLU A 9 -29.09 20.32 -18.82
N ASN A 10 -29.73 19.45 -18.01
CA ASN A 10 -30.34 19.82 -16.72
C ASN A 10 -29.32 20.28 -15.66
N LEU A 11 -28.03 19.95 -15.81
CA LEU A 11 -26.94 20.50 -14.98
C LEU A 11 -26.50 21.91 -15.44
N GLY A 12 -27.14 22.48 -16.47
CA GLY A 12 -26.79 23.79 -17.05
C GLY A 12 -25.60 23.73 -18.02
N ILE A 13 -25.24 22.54 -18.50
CA ILE A 13 -24.10 22.34 -19.39
C ILE A 13 -24.61 22.29 -20.84
N LYS A 14 -23.95 23.05 -21.73
CA LYS A 14 -24.34 23.15 -23.13
C LYS A 14 -24.18 21.81 -23.84
N VAL A 15 -25.27 21.34 -24.43
CA VAL A 15 -25.35 20.13 -25.25
C VAL A 15 -25.65 20.53 -26.70
N ILE A 16 -25.13 19.77 -27.66
CA ILE A 16 -25.46 19.93 -29.08
C ILE A 16 -25.94 18.61 -29.66
N ARG A 17 -26.98 18.68 -30.48
CA ARG A 17 -27.57 17.53 -31.18
C ARG A 17 -27.31 17.68 -32.69
N PRO A 18 -27.29 16.58 -33.45
CA PRO A 18 -27.19 16.66 -34.91
C PRO A 18 -28.25 17.59 -35.52
N SER A 19 -27.87 18.30 -36.59
CA SER A 19 -28.73 19.21 -37.35
C SER A 19 -28.55 18.94 -38.84
N GLU A 20 -29.65 18.84 -39.57
CA GLU A 20 -29.65 18.59 -41.03
C GLU A 20 -28.91 19.69 -41.81
N ASN A 21 -28.84 20.91 -41.28
CA ASN A 21 -28.19 22.07 -41.90
C ASN A 21 -26.85 22.43 -41.26
N GLY A 22 -26.24 21.52 -40.48
CA GLY A 22 -25.00 21.79 -39.77
C GLY A 22 -23.78 21.98 -40.70
N ALA A 23 -22.94 22.97 -40.39
CA ALA A 23 -21.74 23.30 -41.17
C ALA A 23 -20.51 22.43 -40.82
N PHE A 24 -20.55 21.68 -39.73
CA PHE A 24 -19.47 20.81 -39.27
C PHE A 24 -19.92 19.35 -39.29
N SER A 25 -19.16 18.45 -39.93
CA SER A 25 -19.49 17.02 -39.98
C SER A 25 -18.52 16.20 -39.13
N PHE A 26 -19.07 15.29 -38.33
CA PHE A 26 -18.32 14.37 -37.48
C PHE A 26 -19.09 13.04 -37.34
N ASP A 27 -18.40 11.91 -37.47
CA ASP A 27 -18.98 10.56 -37.40
C ASP A 27 -20.26 10.36 -38.25
N GLY A 28 -20.33 10.99 -39.42
CA GLY A 28 -21.47 10.86 -40.35
C GLY A 28 -22.70 11.70 -39.99
N ALA A 29 -22.63 12.52 -38.94
CA ALA A 29 -23.65 13.50 -38.57
C ALA A 29 -23.17 14.94 -38.85
N SER A 30 -24.11 15.86 -39.06
CA SER A 30 -23.85 17.29 -39.23
C SER A 30 -24.25 18.05 -37.97
N TYR A 31 -23.47 19.07 -37.60
CA TYR A 31 -23.64 19.89 -36.40
C TYR A 31 -23.50 21.37 -36.76
N ASP A 32 -24.29 22.23 -36.11
CA ASP A 32 -24.23 23.68 -36.30
C ASP A 32 -23.04 24.28 -35.52
N MET A 33 -21.84 24.05 -36.05
CA MET A 33 -20.56 24.47 -35.46
C MET A 33 -19.63 25.01 -36.55
N PRO A 34 -18.69 25.93 -36.21
CA PRO A 34 -17.75 26.47 -37.16
C PRO A 34 -16.72 25.42 -37.63
N ALA A 35 -16.20 25.56 -38.86
CA ALA A 35 -15.28 24.59 -39.48
C ALA A 35 -13.97 24.36 -38.71
N GLY A 36 -13.53 25.31 -37.88
CA GLY A 36 -12.35 25.20 -37.01
C GLY A 36 -12.59 24.50 -35.67
N THR A 37 -13.71 23.80 -35.52
CA THR A 37 -14.08 23.09 -34.28
C THR A 37 -13.17 21.88 -34.06
N VAL A 38 -12.63 21.78 -32.84
CA VAL A 38 -11.83 20.64 -32.41
C VAL A 38 -12.73 19.63 -31.72
N THR A 39 -12.59 18.35 -32.08
CA THR A 39 -13.24 17.26 -31.37
C THR A 39 -12.34 16.76 -30.25
N VAL A 40 -12.89 16.66 -29.05
CA VAL A 40 -12.19 16.21 -27.85
C VAL A 40 -12.98 15.09 -27.19
N TRP A 41 -12.30 14.01 -26.86
CA TRP A 41 -12.82 12.96 -26.01
C TRP A 41 -12.26 13.13 -24.60
N LEU A 42 -13.15 13.14 -23.62
CA LEU A 42 -12.81 13.20 -22.20
C LEU A 42 -13.32 11.95 -21.51
N GLU A 43 -12.49 11.30 -20.72
CA GLU A 43 -12.88 10.22 -19.83
C GLU A 43 -12.66 10.68 -18.41
N THR A 44 -13.70 10.72 -17.58
CA THR A 44 -13.54 11.15 -16.19
C THR A 44 -12.81 10.12 -15.33
N VAL A 45 -12.39 8.99 -15.90
CA VAL A 45 -11.55 8.00 -15.24
C VAL A 45 -10.45 7.65 -16.24
N PHE A 46 -9.20 7.60 -15.79
CA PHE A 46 -8.08 7.15 -16.62
C PHE A 46 -7.45 5.92 -16.00
N ALA A 47 -7.40 4.81 -16.75
CA ALA A 47 -6.90 3.52 -16.28
C ALA A 47 -7.46 3.14 -14.88
N ASP A 48 -8.80 3.21 -14.77
CA ASP A 48 -9.57 2.94 -13.55
C ASP A 48 -9.31 3.88 -12.36
N ASN A 49 -8.58 4.97 -12.56
CA ASN A 49 -8.32 5.97 -11.54
C ASN A 49 -9.27 7.17 -11.65
N ALA A 50 -10.09 7.39 -10.62
CA ALA A 50 -11.05 8.47 -10.60
C ALA A 50 -10.45 9.84 -10.23
N GLY A 51 -9.16 9.92 -9.91
CA GLY A 51 -8.45 11.17 -9.66
C GLY A 51 -7.94 11.89 -10.91
N LEU A 52 -8.10 11.25 -12.07
CA LEU A 52 -7.50 11.63 -13.35
C LEU A 52 -8.58 11.73 -14.43
N VAL A 53 -8.41 12.65 -15.39
CA VAL A 53 -9.22 12.74 -16.61
C VAL A 53 -8.35 12.40 -17.81
N GLY A 54 -8.76 11.41 -18.60
CA GLY A 54 -8.15 11.16 -19.90
C GLY A 54 -8.65 12.18 -20.92
N LEU A 55 -7.74 12.76 -21.70
CA LEU A 55 -8.06 13.68 -22.81
C LEU A 55 -7.43 13.15 -24.09
N THR A 56 -8.24 13.03 -25.15
CA THR A 56 -7.79 12.67 -26.50
C THR A 56 -8.33 13.66 -27.53
N SER A 57 -7.47 14.15 -28.42
CA SER A 57 -7.87 14.99 -29.57
C SER A 57 -6.97 14.70 -30.77
N GLY A 58 -7.48 13.96 -31.75
CA GLY A 58 -6.65 13.42 -32.84
C GLY A 58 -5.54 12.53 -32.29
N GLU A 59 -4.29 12.78 -32.68
CA GLU A 59 -3.09 12.07 -32.19
C GLU A 59 -2.62 12.56 -30.80
N PHE A 60 -3.15 13.67 -30.30
CA PHE A 60 -2.78 14.22 -28.99
C PHE A 60 -3.51 13.50 -27.86
N ARG A 61 -2.75 13.01 -26.87
CA ARG A 61 -3.26 12.38 -25.65
C ARG A 61 -2.59 12.95 -24.41
N ALA A 62 -3.41 13.31 -23.42
CA ALA A 62 -2.96 13.78 -22.13
C ALA A 62 -3.84 13.25 -21.00
N VAL A 63 -3.29 13.32 -19.79
CA VAL A 63 -4.02 13.11 -18.55
C VAL A 63 -4.08 14.42 -17.78
N LEU A 64 -5.25 14.76 -17.26
CA LEU A 64 -5.50 15.96 -16.46
C LEU A 64 -5.77 15.59 -15.00
N LEU A 65 -5.08 16.25 -14.06
CA LEU A 65 -5.25 16.04 -12.63
C LEU A 65 -6.52 16.75 -12.13
N LYS A 66 -7.48 16.02 -11.55
CA LYS A 66 -8.75 16.62 -11.10
C LYS A 66 -8.58 17.49 -9.87
N GLY A 67 -9.26 18.63 -9.83
CA GLY A 67 -9.21 19.56 -8.70
C GLY A 67 -7.88 20.30 -8.55
N VAL A 68 -7.02 20.26 -9.58
CA VAL A 68 -5.75 20.97 -9.66
C VAL A 68 -5.80 21.95 -10.83
N TYR A 69 -5.41 23.20 -10.59
CA TYR A 69 -5.49 24.28 -11.61
C TYR A 69 -4.12 24.72 -12.15
N LYS A 70 -3.02 24.29 -11.52
CA LYS A 70 -1.63 24.56 -11.94
C LYS A 70 -0.88 23.24 -11.97
N ASP A 71 0.00 23.04 -12.95
CA ASP A 71 0.73 21.76 -13.10
C ASP A 71 -0.21 20.54 -13.16
N PHE A 72 -1.29 20.64 -13.94
CA PHE A 72 -2.35 19.63 -13.97
C PHE A 72 -2.32 18.75 -15.23
N VAL A 73 -1.50 19.06 -16.23
CA VAL A 73 -1.43 18.32 -17.50
C VAL A 73 -0.24 17.36 -17.48
N ARG A 74 -0.46 16.11 -17.89
CA ARG A 74 0.57 15.10 -18.12
C ARG A 74 0.46 14.62 -19.56
N LEU A 75 1.46 14.93 -20.38
CA LEU A 75 1.50 14.52 -21.79
C LEU A 75 1.78 13.01 -21.85
N ILE A 76 0.97 12.30 -22.63
CA ILE A 76 1.14 10.87 -22.89
C ILE A 76 1.72 10.70 -24.30
N GLU A 77 1.03 11.24 -25.31
CA GLU A 77 1.39 11.10 -26.73
C GLU A 77 1.02 12.37 -27.52
N GLY A 78 1.74 12.62 -28.60
CA GLY A 78 1.48 13.72 -29.53
C GLY A 78 1.86 15.11 -29.03
N GLU A 79 1.81 16.08 -29.95
CA GLU A 79 2.01 17.50 -29.65
C GLU A 79 0.68 18.14 -29.20
N PRO A 80 0.68 19.01 -28.17
CA PRO A 80 -0.52 19.69 -27.72
C PRO A 80 -1.15 20.54 -28.84
N ASN A 81 -2.38 20.21 -29.22
CA ASN A 81 -3.19 20.99 -30.18
C ASN A 81 -4.28 21.85 -29.50
N ILE A 82 -4.35 21.81 -28.16
CA ILE A 82 -5.29 22.58 -27.34
C ILE A 82 -4.48 23.43 -26.36
N GLU A 83 -4.85 24.69 -26.18
CA GLU A 83 -4.18 25.57 -25.23
C GLU A 83 -4.46 25.16 -23.77
N PRO A 84 -3.51 25.33 -22.83
CA PRO A 84 -3.69 24.94 -21.44
C PRO A 84 -4.94 25.52 -20.76
N ALA A 85 -5.28 26.79 -21.03
CA ALA A 85 -6.47 27.42 -20.48
C ALA A 85 -7.77 26.71 -20.92
N LYS A 86 -7.82 26.24 -22.17
CA LYS A 86 -8.94 25.48 -22.72
C LYS A 86 -9.00 24.08 -22.12
N MET A 87 -7.85 23.44 -21.87
CA MET A 87 -7.79 22.15 -21.16
C MET A 87 -8.34 22.25 -19.73
N VAL A 88 -8.06 23.33 -18.99
CA VAL A 88 -8.66 23.56 -17.65
C VAL A 88 -10.19 23.55 -17.76
N LYS A 89 -10.75 24.26 -18.74
CA LYS A 89 -12.19 24.35 -18.93
C LYS A 89 -12.84 23.05 -19.38
N LEU A 90 -12.13 22.24 -20.17
CA LEU A 90 -12.55 20.89 -20.52
C LEU A 90 -12.58 19.99 -19.27
N ALA A 91 -11.53 20.02 -18.44
CA ALA A 91 -11.49 19.29 -17.18
C ALA A 91 -12.62 19.71 -16.23
N GLU A 92 -12.86 21.02 -16.06
CA GLU A 92 -13.98 21.55 -15.25
C GLU A 92 -15.33 21.04 -15.76
N THR A 93 -15.53 21.00 -17.08
CA THR A 93 -16.77 20.50 -17.69
C THR A 93 -16.97 19.02 -17.37
N ALA A 94 -15.95 18.19 -17.59
CA ALA A 94 -16.02 16.75 -17.31
C ALA A 94 -16.26 16.47 -15.81
N VAL A 95 -15.55 17.19 -14.95
CA VAL A 95 -15.68 17.09 -13.49
C VAL A 95 -17.06 17.51 -13.00
N ASN A 96 -17.64 18.60 -13.52
CA ASN A 96 -18.96 19.06 -13.12
C ASN A 96 -20.05 18.07 -13.55
N ILE A 97 -19.90 17.43 -14.71
CA ILE A 97 -20.79 16.34 -15.14
C ILE A 97 -20.67 15.15 -14.19
N GLU A 98 -19.46 14.69 -13.90
CA GLU A 98 -19.24 13.56 -12.98
C GLU A 98 -19.86 13.82 -11.60
N LYS A 99 -19.64 15.01 -11.03
CA LYS A 99 -20.23 15.38 -9.73
C LYS A 99 -21.75 15.47 -9.76
N GLY A 100 -22.29 16.10 -10.79
CA GLY A 100 -23.71 16.35 -10.92
C GLY A 100 -24.50 15.07 -11.16
N LEU A 101 -23.95 14.16 -11.96
CA LEU A 101 -24.56 12.86 -12.24
C LEU A 101 -24.20 11.77 -11.23
N ASP A 102 -23.12 11.96 -10.46
CA ASP A 102 -22.58 10.99 -9.50
C ASP A 102 -22.13 9.66 -10.15
N ILE A 103 -21.71 9.74 -11.41
CA ILE A 103 -21.23 8.61 -12.22
C ILE A 103 -20.01 9.05 -13.02
N SER A 104 -19.11 8.10 -13.29
CA SER A 104 -18.01 8.32 -14.22
C SER A 104 -18.51 8.29 -15.67
N VAL A 105 -17.96 9.15 -16.52
CA VAL A 105 -18.46 9.34 -17.89
C VAL A 105 -17.36 9.50 -18.92
N ARG A 106 -17.61 8.97 -20.12
CA ARG A 106 -16.92 9.32 -21.36
C ARG A 106 -17.74 10.40 -22.07
N LEU A 107 -17.10 11.47 -22.49
CA LEU A 107 -17.73 12.63 -23.11
C LEU A 107 -17.08 12.92 -24.46
N GLY A 108 -17.91 13.12 -25.47
CA GLY A 108 -17.53 13.80 -26.70
C GLY A 108 -17.85 15.28 -26.57
N VAL A 109 -16.84 16.14 -26.71
CA VAL A 109 -16.95 17.60 -26.60
C VAL A 109 -16.45 18.25 -27.88
N PHE A 110 -17.25 19.15 -28.44
CA PHE A 110 -16.80 20.09 -29.45
C PHE A 110 -16.29 21.36 -28.79
N LEU A 111 -15.08 21.76 -29.15
CA LEU A 111 -14.43 22.99 -28.73
C LEU A 111 -14.33 23.94 -29.92
N SER A 112 -15.11 25.03 -29.91
CA SER A 112 -15.03 26.07 -30.94
C SER A 112 -14.06 27.20 -30.57
N GLY A 113 -13.70 28.04 -31.54
CA GLY A 113 -12.69 29.11 -31.40
C GLY A 113 -12.99 30.16 -30.31
N GLU A 114 -14.24 30.31 -29.89
CA GLU A 114 -14.66 31.21 -28.78
C GLU A 114 -14.66 30.54 -27.40
N ASP A 115 -13.95 29.41 -27.23
CA ASP A 115 -13.94 28.60 -26.01
C ASP A 115 -15.30 28.04 -25.59
N GLN A 116 -16.25 28.02 -26.53
CA GLN A 116 -17.54 27.38 -26.32
C GLN A 116 -17.36 25.86 -26.40
N ARG A 117 -17.90 25.19 -25.38
CA ARG A 117 -17.81 23.74 -25.19
C ARG A 117 -19.22 23.18 -25.30
N PHE A 118 -19.44 22.29 -26.27
CA PHE A 118 -20.73 21.61 -26.44
C PHE A 118 -20.52 20.11 -26.31
N VAL A 119 -21.27 19.48 -25.40
CA VAL A 119 -21.28 18.03 -25.26
C VAL A 119 -22.20 17.46 -26.34
N PHE A 120 -21.66 16.60 -27.20
CA PHE A 120 -22.44 15.94 -28.28
C PHE A 120 -22.65 14.45 -28.03
N ARG A 121 -21.86 13.85 -27.13
CA ARG A 121 -21.99 12.45 -26.73
C ARG A 121 -21.60 12.30 -25.27
N ALA A 122 -22.29 11.43 -24.57
CA ALA A 122 -21.93 10.99 -23.24
C ALA A 122 -22.25 9.50 -23.09
N GLU A 123 -21.36 8.76 -22.41
CA GLU A 123 -21.52 7.35 -22.06
C GLU A 123 -21.06 7.13 -20.62
N GLU A 124 -21.85 6.39 -19.83
CA GLU A 124 -21.42 6.00 -18.48
C GLU A 124 -20.23 5.05 -18.58
N ILE A 125 -19.22 5.29 -17.77
CA ILE A 125 -18.09 4.38 -17.57
C ILE A 125 -18.28 3.77 -16.19
N THR A 126 -18.29 2.45 -16.10
CA THR A 126 -18.12 1.77 -14.82
C THR A 126 -16.62 1.60 -14.57
N PRO A 127 -15.99 2.39 -13.67
CA PRO A 127 -14.59 2.18 -13.33
C PRO A 127 -14.38 0.76 -12.78
N ALA A 128 -13.21 0.17 -13.01
CA ALA A 128 -12.88 -1.10 -12.40
C ALA A 128 -12.87 -1.01 -10.86
N ASP A 129 -12.90 -2.19 -10.26
CA ASP A 129 -13.08 -2.42 -8.83
C ASP A 129 -12.13 -1.58 -7.94
N LYS A 130 -12.65 -0.97 -6.86
CA LYS A 130 -11.85 -0.22 -5.88
C LYS A 130 -10.92 -1.12 -5.05
N TYR A 131 -11.12 -2.44 -5.10
CA TYR A 131 -10.31 -3.44 -4.40
C TYR A 131 -9.07 -3.88 -5.18
N LEU A 132 -8.56 -3.03 -6.10
CA LEU A 132 -7.25 -3.26 -6.70
C LEU A 132 -6.16 -3.31 -5.62
N TYR A 133 -5.34 -4.37 -5.65
CA TYR A 133 -4.26 -4.57 -4.68
C TYR A 133 -3.09 -3.58 -4.91
N ASP A 134 -2.76 -3.33 -6.18
CA ASP A 134 -1.84 -2.30 -6.61
C ASP A 134 -2.55 -1.34 -7.57
N ARG A 135 -2.49 -0.04 -7.25
CA ARG A 135 -3.26 1.01 -7.94
C ARG A 135 -2.37 2.00 -8.68
N ARG A 136 -1.07 1.74 -8.72
CA ARG A 136 -0.07 2.59 -9.37
C ARG A 136 -0.23 2.50 -10.89
N ILE A 137 -0.10 3.62 -11.59
CA ILE A 137 -0.30 3.68 -13.06
C ILE A 137 1.03 3.97 -13.76
N PRO A 138 1.72 2.97 -14.35
CA PRO A 138 3.07 3.16 -14.91
C PRO A 138 3.16 4.23 -16.00
N SER A 139 2.08 4.43 -16.76
CA SER A 139 1.99 5.44 -17.83
C SER A 139 1.90 6.87 -17.29
N VAL A 140 1.67 7.07 -15.99
CA VAL A 140 1.54 8.40 -15.36
C VAL A 140 2.51 8.50 -14.17
N PRO A 141 3.83 8.68 -14.40
CA PRO A 141 4.82 8.70 -13.33
C PRO A 141 4.70 9.92 -12.38
N ALA A 142 4.04 10.99 -12.83
CA ALA A 142 3.74 12.18 -12.06
C ALA A 142 2.22 12.33 -11.86
N ALA A 143 1.61 11.51 -11.01
CA ALA A 143 0.16 11.54 -10.77
C ALA A 143 -0.27 12.66 -9.80
N LEU A 144 0.69 13.35 -9.16
CA LEU A 144 0.44 14.46 -8.25
C LEU A 144 0.93 15.78 -8.84
N SER A 145 0.38 16.89 -8.34
CA SER A 145 0.87 18.23 -8.62
C SER A 145 2.14 18.56 -7.84
N SER A 146 2.91 19.54 -8.30
CA SER A 146 4.10 20.04 -7.59
C SER A 146 3.82 20.40 -6.12
N VAL A 147 2.66 21.01 -5.85
CA VAL A 147 2.24 21.39 -4.49
C VAL A 147 1.99 20.16 -3.62
N GLU A 148 1.35 19.12 -4.16
CA GLU A 148 1.08 17.89 -3.42
C GLU A 148 2.37 17.12 -3.06
N TYR A 149 3.39 17.17 -3.92
CA TYR A 149 4.71 16.64 -3.57
C TYR A 149 5.35 17.44 -2.44
N THR A 150 5.33 18.78 -2.51
CA THR A 150 5.87 19.63 -1.43
C THR A 150 5.12 19.44 -0.11
N LEU A 151 3.79 19.28 -0.14
CA LEU A 151 2.99 18.97 1.06
C LEU A 151 3.28 17.58 1.65
N SER A 152 3.98 16.71 0.92
CA SER A 152 4.44 15.42 1.43
C SER A 152 5.76 15.53 2.19
N GLN A 153 6.42 16.69 2.15
CA GLN A 153 7.60 16.99 2.96
C GLN A 153 7.21 17.39 4.37
N ASN A 154 8.04 17.04 5.34
CA ASN A 154 7.94 17.49 6.72
C ASN A 154 8.86 18.68 6.91
N GLU A 155 8.31 19.89 7.05
CA GLU A 155 9.08 21.13 7.21
C GLU A 155 10.11 21.09 8.37
N GLY A 156 9.87 20.26 9.39
CA GLY A 156 10.78 20.07 10.53
C GLY A 156 11.83 18.97 10.37
N ALA A 157 11.76 18.16 9.30
CA ALA A 157 12.69 17.05 9.10
C ALA A 157 13.98 17.52 8.40
N PRO A 158 15.17 17.06 8.84
CA PRO A 158 16.41 17.34 8.13
C PRO A 158 16.41 16.79 6.70
N GLU A 159 16.97 17.54 5.74
CA GLU A 159 17.07 17.13 4.32
C GLU A 159 17.70 15.76 4.07
N LYS A 160 18.64 15.34 4.94
CA LYS A 160 19.35 14.05 4.84
C LYS A 160 18.59 12.90 5.49
N THR A 161 17.41 13.13 6.03
CA THR A 161 16.57 12.08 6.60
C THR A 161 16.18 11.11 5.50
N LEU A 162 16.46 9.82 5.72
CA LEU A 162 16.11 8.75 4.79
C LEU A 162 14.86 8.04 5.30
N TYR A 163 13.89 7.88 4.42
CA TYR A 163 12.64 7.21 4.70
C TYR A 163 12.58 5.89 3.94
N GLY A 164 12.27 4.80 4.64
CA GLY A 164 12.15 3.45 4.09
C GLY A 164 10.78 2.85 4.39
N ARG A 165 10.16 2.18 3.41
CA ARG A 165 8.78 1.67 3.53
C ARG A 165 8.66 0.18 3.87
N GLY A 166 9.77 -0.56 3.87
CA GLY A 166 9.73 -2.03 3.95
C GLY A 166 9.07 -2.59 5.21
N MET A 167 9.25 -1.92 6.36
CA MET A 167 8.72 -2.37 7.66
C MET A 167 7.19 -2.46 7.73
N LEU A 168 6.48 -1.63 6.95
CA LEU A 168 5.03 -1.50 7.01
C LEU A 168 4.29 -2.28 5.90
N SER A 169 5.04 -2.80 4.93
CA SER A 169 4.53 -3.41 3.68
C SER A 169 3.61 -4.62 3.86
N GLY A 170 3.70 -5.33 5.00
CA GLY A 170 2.89 -6.52 5.31
C GLY A 170 1.62 -6.23 6.12
N TYR A 171 1.47 -5.02 6.65
CA TYR A 171 0.35 -4.64 7.52
C TYR A 171 -0.50 -3.53 6.93
N LEU A 172 0.10 -2.59 6.20
CA LEU A 172 -0.58 -1.45 5.58
C LEU A 172 -0.69 -1.64 4.07
N PRO A 173 -1.72 -1.06 3.40
CA PRO A 173 -1.84 -1.12 1.94
C PRO A 173 -0.70 -0.35 1.23
N GLU A 174 -0.72 -0.33 -0.10
CA GLU A 174 0.22 0.47 -0.89
C GLU A 174 0.08 1.97 -0.61
N THR A 175 -1.16 2.44 -0.53
CA THR A 175 -1.54 3.82 -0.23
C THR A 175 -2.67 3.76 0.78
N LEU A 176 -2.58 4.56 1.84
CA LEU A 176 -3.61 4.63 2.87
C LEU A 176 -4.85 5.34 2.32
N SER A 177 -6.04 4.93 2.77
CA SER A 177 -7.26 5.70 2.61
C SER A 177 -7.12 7.07 3.27
N PRO A 178 -7.86 8.11 2.83
CA PRO A 178 -7.77 9.44 3.44
C PRO A 178 -7.97 9.43 4.97
N PHE A 179 -8.96 8.66 5.44
CA PHE A 179 -9.19 8.47 6.86
C PHE A 179 -7.97 7.83 7.55
N ALA A 180 -7.48 6.68 7.06
CA ALA A 180 -6.32 6.01 7.66
C ALA A 180 -5.03 6.86 7.62
N LEU A 181 -4.84 7.65 6.56
CA LEU A 181 -3.77 8.63 6.43
C LEU A 181 -3.85 9.70 7.53
N SER A 182 -5.06 10.17 7.86
CA SER A 182 -5.26 11.12 8.95
C SER A 182 -4.95 10.51 10.32
N LEU A 183 -5.29 9.22 10.53
CA LEU A 183 -4.95 8.49 11.76
C LEU A 183 -3.44 8.31 11.91
N ALA A 184 -2.74 7.96 10.83
CA ALA A 184 -1.29 7.84 10.84
C ALA A 184 -0.59 9.15 11.27
N LYS A 185 -1.19 10.30 10.93
CA LYS A 185 -0.66 11.62 11.29
C LYS A 185 -0.90 12.01 12.75
N THR A 186 -1.79 11.34 13.49
CA THR A 186 -1.97 11.59 14.92
C THR A 186 -0.91 10.91 15.78
N VAL A 187 -0.20 9.91 15.24
CA VAL A 187 0.90 9.20 15.91
C VAL A 187 2.19 9.25 15.07
N PRO A 188 2.74 10.45 14.80
CA PRO A 188 3.92 10.60 13.96
C PRO A 188 5.17 9.96 14.59
N ASP A 189 5.18 9.78 15.91
CA ASP A 189 6.35 9.37 16.71
C ASP A 189 6.25 7.92 17.23
N LEU A 190 5.98 6.98 16.32
CA LEU A 190 5.81 5.55 16.63
C LEU A 190 6.87 4.94 17.55
N PHE A 191 8.15 5.33 17.43
CA PHE A 191 9.24 4.75 18.26
C PHE A 191 9.49 5.52 19.55
N ASN A 192 8.88 6.69 19.72
CA ASN A 192 9.21 7.58 20.83
C ASN A 192 8.79 7.02 22.20
N PRO A 193 7.62 6.38 22.39
CA PRO A 193 7.25 5.78 23.67
C PRO A 193 8.29 4.77 24.17
N LEU A 194 8.76 3.89 23.28
CA LEU A 194 9.81 2.90 23.58
C LEU A 194 11.15 3.55 23.93
N MET A 195 11.48 4.68 23.32
CA MET A 195 12.81 5.28 23.40
C MET A 195 12.92 6.33 24.52
N ILE A 196 11.81 6.98 24.89
CA ILE A 196 11.72 7.85 26.07
C ILE A 196 11.99 7.06 27.35
N SER A 197 11.45 5.84 27.47
CA SER A 197 11.62 5.00 28.66
C SER A 197 13.09 4.67 28.95
N VAL A 198 13.95 4.75 27.92
CA VAL A 198 15.40 4.52 28.00
C VAL A 198 16.26 5.78 27.81
N ASN A 199 15.63 6.96 27.78
CA ASN A 199 16.28 8.24 27.57
C ASN A 199 17.09 8.32 26.25
N VAL A 200 16.64 7.63 25.20
CA VAL A 200 17.24 7.70 23.86
C VAL A 200 16.45 8.69 23.00
N LYS A 201 17.16 9.68 22.45
CA LYS A 201 16.58 10.62 21.48
C LYS A 201 16.35 9.92 20.15
N THR A 202 15.11 9.90 19.69
CA THR A 202 14.72 9.43 18.35
C THR A 202 14.68 10.59 17.36
N SER A 203 14.57 10.26 16.08
CA SER A 203 14.28 11.24 15.05
C SER A 203 12.77 11.33 14.83
N SER A 204 12.23 12.54 15.01
CA SER A 204 10.82 12.87 14.74
C SER A 204 10.70 13.55 13.37
N PRO A 205 9.66 13.24 12.57
CA PRO A 205 8.68 12.18 12.81
C PRO A 205 9.29 10.79 12.55
N SER A 206 8.83 9.80 13.33
CA SER A 206 9.18 8.39 13.13
C SER A 206 8.48 7.76 11.93
N LEU A 207 7.23 8.16 11.72
CA LEU A 207 6.37 7.77 10.60
C LEU A 207 6.14 9.00 9.72
N ALA A 208 6.50 8.91 8.45
CA ALA A 208 6.18 9.93 7.45
C ALA A 208 5.20 9.36 6.43
N CYS A 209 4.21 10.16 6.02
CA CYS A 209 3.26 9.77 5.00
C CYS A 209 3.56 10.49 3.68
N ILE A 210 4.50 9.96 2.91
CA ILE A 210 4.98 10.56 1.65
C ILE A 210 4.04 10.16 0.52
N CYS A 211 3.37 11.13 -0.11
CA CYS A 211 2.41 10.91 -1.20
C CYS A 211 1.30 9.89 -0.83
N GLY A 212 0.82 9.93 0.41
CA GLY A 212 -0.22 9.02 0.93
C GLY A 212 0.27 7.61 1.28
N LYS A 213 1.59 7.36 1.22
CA LYS A 213 2.20 6.06 1.53
C LYS A 213 2.98 6.16 2.84
N PRO A 214 2.91 5.15 3.72
CA PRO A 214 3.57 5.19 5.01
C PRO A 214 5.05 4.78 4.89
N PHE A 215 5.93 5.56 5.50
CA PHE A 215 7.37 5.35 5.56
C PHE A 215 7.88 5.48 6.99
N ILE A 216 8.92 4.72 7.32
CA ILE A 216 9.65 4.83 8.57
C ILE A 216 10.93 5.62 8.34
N ASN A 217 11.23 6.56 9.23
CA ASN A 217 12.54 7.20 9.29
C ASN A 217 13.61 6.16 9.68
N THR A 218 14.53 5.87 8.77
CA THR A 218 15.51 4.79 8.94
C THR A 218 16.54 5.09 10.02
N SER A 219 16.72 6.35 10.43
CA SER A 219 17.60 6.70 11.55
C SER A 219 17.08 6.10 12.87
N ASN A 220 15.77 5.88 13.02
CA ASN A 220 15.24 5.22 14.22
C ASN A 220 15.71 3.77 14.32
N ALA A 221 15.76 3.04 13.20
CA ALA A 221 16.35 1.71 13.18
C ALA A 221 17.84 1.75 13.56
N GLU A 222 18.59 2.75 13.09
CA GLU A 222 19.99 2.96 13.47
C GLU A 222 20.17 3.25 14.97
N HIS A 223 19.34 4.10 15.54
CA HIS A 223 19.35 4.42 16.97
C HIS A 223 19.03 3.18 17.82
N ILE A 224 18.03 2.40 17.43
CA ILE A 224 17.70 1.12 18.08
C ILE A 224 18.89 0.16 18.00
N CYS A 225 19.49 -0.01 16.82
CA CYS A 225 20.65 -0.89 16.63
C CYS A 225 21.83 -0.47 17.52
N THR A 226 22.16 0.81 17.51
CA THR A 226 23.28 1.37 18.27
C THR A 226 23.05 1.23 19.77
N THR A 227 21.85 1.56 20.25
CA THR A 227 21.47 1.43 21.65
C THR A 227 21.52 -0.02 22.10
N ALA A 228 21.02 -0.95 21.29
CA ALA A 228 21.05 -2.38 21.57
C ALA A 228 22.43 -3.02 21.37
N GLY A 229 23.45 -2.28 20.93
CA GLY A 229 24.79 -2.81 20.67
C GLY A 229 24.88 -3.79 19.50
N THR A 230 24.01 -3.65 18.49
CA THR A 230 23.90 -4.55 17.34
C THR A 230 24.07 -3.82 16.00
N THR A 231 24.01 -4.57 14.90
CA THR A 231 24.16 -4.10 13.51
C THR A 231 22.82 -3.97 12.81
N GLN A 232 22.74 -3.17 11.75
CA GLN A 232 21.54 -3.03 10.91
C GLN A 232 21.25 -4.24 10.00
N ASP A 233 22.11 -5.28 9.95
CA ASP A 233 21.96 -6.41 9.03
C ASP A 233 20.62 -7.14 9.15
N TYR A 234 20.08 -7.26 10.38
CA TYR A 234 18.74 -7.84 10.58
C TYR A 234 17.64 -6.97 9.95
N TYR A 235 17.71 -5.66 10.16
CA TYR A 235 16.76 -4.72 9.56
C TYR A 235 16.85 -4.76 8.03
N LEU A 236 18.07 -4.73 7.47
CA LEU A 236 18.28 -4.78 6.02
C LEU A 236 17.77 -6.10 5.42
N LEU A 237 18.07 -7.24 6.04
CA LEU A 237 17.58 -8.54 5.59
C LEU A 237 16.05 -8.59 5.51
N ASN A 238 15.35 -8.07 6.53
CA ASN A 238 13.90 -8.17 6.63
C ASN A 238 13.14 -7.09 5.83
N TYR A 239 13.67 -5.87 5.78
CA TYR A 239 12.91 -4.70 5.32
C TYR A 239 13.58 -3.93 4.17
N ALA A 240 14.85 -4.19 3.87
CA ALA A 240 15.53 -3.67 2.69
C ALA A 240 16.40 -4.74 1.99
N PRO A 241 15.83 -5.90 1.62
CA PRO A 241 16.61 -7.03 1.09
C PRO A 241 17.42 -6.68 -0.17
N TRP A 242 16.95 -5.73 -1.00
CA TRP A 242 17.70 -5.20 -2.16
C TRP A 242 19.00 -4.47 -1.79
N ILE A 243 19.13 -4.00 -0.54
CA ILE A 243 20.37 -3.46 0.03
C ILE A 243 21.17 -4.60 0.63
N TYR A 244 20.53 -5.49 1.39
CA TYR A 244 21.19 -6.63 2.05
C TYR A 244 21.97 -7.52 1.07
N VAL A 245 21.42 -7.83 -0.10
CA VAL A 245 22.10 -8.67 -1.13
C VAL A 245 23.40 -8.04 -1.66
N LYS A 246 23.64 -6.75 -1.42
CA LYS A 246 24.89 -6.06 -1.79
C LYS A 246 25.93 -6.10 -0.67
N ASN A 247 25.54 -6.49 0.54
CA ASN A 247 26.45 -6.59 1.68
C ASN A 247 27.28 -7.87 1.58
N THR A 248 28.58 -7.72 1.40
CA THR A 248 29.51 -8.86 1.29
C THR A 248 29.92 -9.46 2.64
N LYS A 249 29.61 -8.77 3.75
CA LYS A 249 29.92 -9.19 5.12
C LYS A 249 28.78 -8.81 6.07
N SER A 250 27.84 -9.73 6.31
CA SER A 250 26.80 -9.55 7.33
C SER A 250 27.22 -10.16 8.67
N SER A 251 26.89 -9.50 9.77
CA SER A 251 27.17 -9.96 11.13
C SER A 251 25.97 -9.73 12.05
N PHE A 252 25.16 -10.76 12.29
CA PHE A 252 24.04 -10.67 13.24
C PHE A 252 24.54 -10.73 14.69
N LYS A 253 24.70 -9.56 15.32
CA LYS A 253 25.04 -9.45 16.74
C LYS A 253 23.79 -9.56 17.61
N HIS A 254 23.91 -10.23 18.75
CA HIS A 254 22.83 -10.34 19.72
C HIS A 254 22.50 -8.94 20.27
N PRO A 255 21.24 -8.45 20.13
CA PRO A 255 20.85 -7.18 20.71
C PRO A 255 20.79 -7.30 22.24
N ASN A 256 21.18 -6.25 22.97
CA ASN A 256 20.99 -6.18 24.41
C ASN A 256 19.64 -5.52 24.73
N LEU A 257 18.57 -6.32 24.78
CA LEU A 257 17.22 -5.79 25.01
C LEU A 257 16.94 -5.39 26.46
N LYS A 258 17.82 -5.74 27.42
CA LYS A 258 17.68 -5.32 28.82
C LYS A 258 17.66 -3.81 28.98
N ILE A 259 18.29 -3.10 28.04
CA ILE A 259 18.32 -1.63 28.03
C ILE A 259 16.91 -1.07 27.86
N PHE A 260 16.07 -1.72 27.04
CA PHE A 260 14.68 -1.35 26.77
C PHE A 260 13.67 -1.84 27.82
N ALA A 261 14.12 -2.52 28.87
CA ALA A 261 13.29 -3.08 29.93
C ALA A 261 12.11 -3.97 29.44
N ILE A 262 12.19 -4.52 28.22
CA ILE A 262 11.09 -5.25 27.58
C ILE A 262 10.80 -6.55 28.34
N ASN A 263 9.60 -6.64 28.89
CA ASN A 263 9.12 -7.84 29.57
C ASN A 263 7.93 -8.48 28.79
N ASP A 264 7.76 -9.79 28.92
CA ASP A 264 6.72 -10.52 28.16
C ASP A 264 5.30 -10.28 28.74
N GLU A 265 5.23 -9.88 30.01
CA GLU A 265 4.00 -9.54 30.74
C GLU A 265 3.37 -8.26 30.17
N GLU A 266 4.17 -7.22 29.94
CA GLU A 266 3.81 -5.92 29.34
C GLU A 266 3.32 -6.09 27.91
N ILE A 267 3.96 -6.97 27.11
CA ILE A 267 3.44 -7.29 25.77
C ILE A 267 2.08 -7.97 25.88
N THR A 268 1.94 -8.90 26.84
CA THR A 268 0.69 -9.63 27.04
C THR A 268 -0.43 -8.71 27.53
N GLU A 269 -0.15 -7.85 28.51
CA GLU A 269 -1.05 -6.82 29.02
C GLU A 269 -1.45 -5.85 27.91
N GLY A 270 -0.48 -5.35 27.13
CA GLY A 270 -0.76 -4.47 25.99
C GLY A 270 -1.67 -5.13 24.94
N ILE A 271 -1.51 -6.42 24.66
CA ILE A 271 -2.43 -7.16 23.77
C ILE A 271 -3.84 -7.23 24.36
N GLU A 272 -3.98 -7.56 25.65
CA GLU A 272 -5.30 -7.67 26.30
C GLU A 272 -5.98 -6.29 26.45
N ASP A 273 -5.22 -5.23 26.69
CA ASP A 273 -5.71 -3.85 26.73
C ASP A 273 -6.24 -3.41 25.36
N ILE A 274 -5.50 -3.70 24.26
CA ILE A 274 -5.97 -3.43 22.90
C ILE A 274 -7.26 -4.20 22.62
N LYS A 275 -7.30 -5.48 22.99
CA LYS A 275 -8.44 -6.37 22.71
C LYS A 275 -9.69 -6.00 23.51
N SER A 276 -9.52 -5.53 24.74
CA SER A 276 -10.62 -5.17 25.63
C SER A 276 -11.18 -3.76 25.37
N LYS A 277 -10.45 -2.92 24.61
CA LYS A 277 -10.87 -1.56 24.30
C LYS A 277 -12.10 -1.55 23.38
N GLU A 278 -13.19 -0.97 23.86
CA GLU A 278 -14.39 -0.74 23.06
C GLU A 278 -14.20 0.50 22.16
N ILE A 279 -14.41 0.33 20.85
CA ILE A 279 -14.23 1.39 19.86
C ILE A 279 -15.56 2.13 19.65
N THR A 280 -15.76 3.22 20.41
CA THR A 280 -16.95 4.09 20.33
C THR A 280 -16.63 5.42 19.64
N LYS A 281 -17.66 6.24 19.33
CA LYS A 281 -17.47 7.58 18.76
C LYS A 281 -16.76 8.51 19.75
N GLU A 282 -17.14 8.42 21.02
CA GLU A 282 -16.57 9.21 22.11
C GLU A 282 -15.07 8.92 22.24
N LEU A 283 -14.67 7.65 22.15
CA LEU A 283 -13.26 7.28 22.12
C LEU A 283 -12.60 7.83 20.86
N LEU A 284 -13.13 7.55 19.66
CA LEU A 284 -12.51 7.97 18.39
C LEU A 284 -12.18 9.48 18.33
N PHE A 285 -13.02 10.32 18.93
CA PHE A 285 -12.86 11.77 18.93
C PHE A 285 -12.19 12.34 20.19
N SER A 286 -11.78 11.50 21.15
CA SER A 286 -11.01 11.88 22.33
C SER A 286 -9.50 11.78 22.11
N ASP A 287 -8.73 12.34 23.04
CA ASP A 287 -7.26 12.26 23.01
C ASP A 287 -6.77 10.82 23.28
N ASP A 288 -7.52 10.04 24.07
CA ASP A 288 -7.23 8.63 24.41
C ASP A 288 -7.14 7.70 23.18
N PHE A 289 -7.76 8.08 22.05
CA PHE A 289 -7.65 7.27 20.83
C PHE A 289 -6.23 7.29 20.26
N SER A 290 -5.53 8.42 20.36
CA SER A 290 -4.12 8.50 19.95
C SER A 290 -3.23 7.60 20.81
N GLU A 291 -3.56 7.46 22.10
CA GLU A 291 -2.89 6.54 23.02
C GLU A 291 -3.13 5.08 22.65
N LEU A 292 -4.35 4.71 22.26
CA LEU A 292 -4.66 3.36 21.76
C LEU A 292 -3.84 3.04 20.49
N LEU A 293 -3.77 3.98 19.54
CA LEU A 293 -2.97 3.80 18.33
C LEU A 293 -1.47 3.65 18.65
N ALA A 294 -0.96 4.44 19.61
CA ALA A 294 0.41 4.32 20.11
C ALA A 294 0.65 2.96 20.79
N LEU A 295 -0.30 2.47 21.59
CA LEU A 295 -0.24 1.14 22.22
C LEU A 295 -0.18 0.02 21.17
N CYS A 296 -1.03 0.07 20.13
CA CYS A 296 -0.98 -0.87 19.01
C CYS A 296 0.41 -0.92 18.35
N ALA A 297 0.98 0.26 18.05
CA ALA A 297 2.29 0.36 17.43
C ALA A 297 3.41 -0.15 18.34
N MET A 298 3.38 0.23 19.62
CA MET A 298 4.37 -0.13 20.62
C MET A 298 4.40 -1.65 20.85
N THR A 299 3.24 -2.27 21.07
CA THR A 299 3.12 -3.73 21.27
C THR A 299 3.76 -4.51 20.11
N MET A 300 3.50 -4.12 18.86
CA MET A 300 4.10 -4.76 17.68
C MET A 300 5.63 -4.55 17.62
N GLN A 301 6.14 -3.38 18.00
CA GLN A 301 7.58 -3.11 18.03
C GLN A 301 8.28 -3.96 19.11
N LEU A 302 7.68 -4.10 20.29
CA LEU A 302 8.23 -4.94 21.37
C LEU A 302 8.35 -6.41 20.93
N ILE A 303 7.30 -6.94 20.28
CA ILE A 303 7.31 -8.29 19.70
C ILE A 303 8.43 -8.42 18.65
N GLN A 304 8.60 -7.42 17.78
CA GLN A 304 9.66 -7.43 16.76
C GLN A 304 11.07 -7.45 17.38
N LEU A 305 11.30 -6.69 18.45
CA LEU A 305 12.58 -6.67 19.15
C LEU A 305 12.87 -8.03 19.82
N LYS A 306 11.90 -8.60 20.54
CA LYS A 306 12.02 -9.95 21.13
C LYS A 306 12.29 -11.02 20.08
N THR A 307 11.58 -10.94 18.95
CA THR A 307 11.78 -11.84 17.81
C THR A 307 13.21 -11.72 17.27
N TRP A 308 13.76 -10.51 17.20
CA TRP A 308 15.14 -10.28 16.78
C TRP A 308 16.14 -10.92 17.77
N GLU A 309 15.99 -10.71 19.08
CA GLU A 309 16.83 -11.35 20.09
C GLU A 309 16.85 -12.88 19.93
N ALA A 310 15.67 -13.50 19.94
CA ALA A 310 15.50 -14.94 19.79
C ALA A 310 16.07 -15.47 18.45
N PHE A 311 15.92 -14.69 17.37
CA PHE A 311 16.52 -15.00 16.08
C PHE A 311 18.03 -15.06 16.14
N THR A 312 18.68 -14.06 16.75
CA THR A 312 20.15 -14.03 16.80
C THR A 312 20.72 -15.19 17.60
N GLU A 313 20.03 -15.61 18.67
CA GLU A 313 20.40 -16.79 19.45
C GLU A 313 20.35 -18.05 18.57
N ALA A 314 19.23 -18.32 17.90
CA ALA A 314 19.07 -19.50 17.04
C ALA A 314 20.02 -19.46 15.82
N TYR A 315 20.16 -18.30 15.18
CA TYR A 315 21.03 -18.12 14.02
C TYR A 315 22.50 -18.31 14.37
N SER A 316 22.95 -17.88 15.54
CA SER A 316 24.35 -18.08 15.98
C SER A 316 24.75 -19.56 16.00
N MET A 317 23.77 -20.45 16.23
CA MET A 317 23.96 -21.90 16.27
C MET A 317 23.91 -22.53 14.88
N LEU A 318 22.92 -22.15 14.05
CA LEU A 318 22.67 -22.79 12.76
C LEU A 318 23.49 -22.19 11.60
N LYS A 319 23.66 -20.86 11.62
CA LYS A 319 24.33 -20.03 10.61
C LYS A 319 23.79 -20.21 9.19
N ASP A 320 22.52 -20.58 9.07
CA ASP A 320 21.83 -20.84 7.82
C ASP A 320 20.36 -20.46 7.98
N PHE A 321 19.87 -19.53 7.15
CA PHE A 321 18.51 -19.01 7.29
C PHE A 321 17.46 -20.05 6.96
N GLU A 322 17.62 -20.80 5.87
CA GLU A 322 16.64 -21.79 5.45
C GLU A 322 16.49 -22.89 6.51
N THR A 323 17.60 -23.42 7.02
CA THR A 323 17.60 -24.39 8.11
C THR A 323 16.91 -23.82 9.35
N LEU A 324 17.21 -22.58 9.74
CA LEU A 324 16.55 -21.92 10.88
C LEU A 324 15.04 -21.83 10.67
N LEU A 325 14.60 -21.32 9.52
CA LEU A 325 13.18 -21.17 9.21
C LEU A 325 12.46 -22.53 9.18
N ARG A 326 13.12 -23.59 8.70
CA ARG A 326 12.57 -24.95 8.76
C ARG A 326 12.41 -25.44 10.21
N PHE A 327 13.39 -25.23 11.08
CA PHE A 327 13.24 -25.54 12.51
C PHE A 327 12.11 -24.75 13.14
N VAL A 328 12.00 -23.45 12.84
CA VAL A 328 10.96 -22.61 13.43
C VAL A 328 9.58 -23.01 12.91
N TYR A 329 9.37 -23.02 11.61
CA TYR A 329 8.02 -23.15 11.05
C TYR A 329 7.50 -24.58 10.92
N LEU A 330 8.36 -25.57 10.70
CA LEU A 330 7.89 -26.96 10.59
C LEU A 330 7.64 -27.61 11.94
N THR A 331 8.28 -27.15 13.02
CA THR A 331 8.06 -27.69 14.37
C THR A 331 7.14 -26.82 15.23
N ARG A 332 6.56 -25.75 14.68
CA ARG A 332 5.58 -24.91 15.38
C ARG A 332 4.24 -25.65 15.43
N GLU A 333 3.61 -25.67 16.60
CA GLU A 333 2.38 -26.45 16.81
C GLU A 333 1.14 -25.79 16.20
N LYS A 334 1.07 -24.45 16.25
CA LYS A 334 -0.08 -23.67 15.80
C LYS A 334 0.36 -22.33 15.22
N SER A 335 -0.44 -21.84 14.29
CA SER A 335 -0.28 -20.53 13.66
C SER A 335 -1.64 -19.95 13.32
N LEU A 336 -1.75 -18.62 13.29
CA LEU A 336 -2.95 -17.93 12.83
C LEU A 336 -3.43 -18.45 11.45
N ILE A 337 -2.50 -18.74 10.53
CA ILE A 337 -2.81 -19.18 9.16
C ILE A 337 -3.31 -20.63 9.07
N ASP A 338 -3.29 -21.40 10.16
CA ASP A 338 -3.81 -22.79 10.18
C ASP A 338 -5.35 -22.85 10.14
N SER A 339 -6.02 -21.74 10.41
CA SER A 339 -7.47 -21.64 10.48
C SER A 339 -8.04 -20.79 9.35
N SER A 340 -9.36 -20.93 9.12
CA SER A 340 -10.08 -19.96 8.27
C SER A 340 -9.98 -18.57 8.90
N LEU A 341 -9.66 -17.58 8.08
CA LEU A 341 -9.54 -16.20 8.50
C LEU A 341 -10.76 -15.39 8.03
N ASP A 342 -11.21 -14.46 8.86
CA ASP A 342 -12.24 -13.46 8.53
C ASP A 342 -11.79 -12.13 9.14
N MET A 343 -10.92 -11.42 8.44
CA MET A 343 -10.32 -10.17 8.91
C MET A 343 -9.99 -9.23 7.74
N PRO A 344 -9.83 -7.92 7.98
CA PRO A 344 -9.40 -6.99 6.94
C PRO A 344 -8.04 -7.38 6.35
N PRO A 345 -7.80 -7.13 5.04
CA PRO A 345 -6.52 -7.42 4.41
C PRO A 345 -5.39 -6.50 4.86
N PHE A 346 -5.70 -5.32 5.40
CA PHE A 346 -4.72 -4.36 5.91
C PHE A 346 -5.25 -3.64 7.15
N LEU A 347 -4.36 -3.04 7.93
CA LEU A 347 -4.69 -2.11 9.02
C LEU A 347 -5.07 -0.74 8.45
N ASP A 348 -6.12 -0.74 7.64
CA ASP A 348 -6.77 0.43 7.08
C ASP A 348 -8.30 0.19 7.14
N PRO A 349 -9.04 0.94 7.97
CA PRO A 349 -10.48 0.72 8.20
C PRO A 349 -11.35 0.82 6.94
N PHE A 350 -10.83 1.37 5.83
CA PHE A 350 -11.54 1.38 4.56
C PHE A 350 -11.76 -0.02 3.98
N TYR A 351 -10.82 -0.95 4.24
CA TYR A 351 -10.90 -2.29 3.66
C TYR A 351 -11.77 -3.21 4.54
N PRO A 352 -12.83 -3.81 3.98
CA PRO A 352 -13.69 -4.71 4.74
C PRO A 352 -13.01 -6.05 5.04
N PRO A 353 -13.50 -6.81 6.02
CA PRO A 353 -13.06 -8.19 6.25
C PRO A 353 -13.21 -9.08 5.01
N VAL A 354 -12.21 -9.92 4.77
CA VAL A 354 -12.20 -10.90 3.69
C VAL A 354 -12.11 -12.29 4.29
N LYS A 355 -13.05 -13.15 3.91
CA LYS A 355 -13.01 -14.57 4.26
C LYS A 355 -11.97 -15.27 3.43
N SER A 356 -11.06 -15.96 4.09
CA SER A 356 -9.95 -16.66 3.44
C SER A 356 -9.72 -18.03 4.04
N VAL A 357 -9.56 -19.01 3.16
CA VAL A 357 -9.19 -20.38 3.51
C VAL A 357 -8.02 -20.77 2.64
N ILE A 358 -6.94 -21.21 3.28
CA ILE A 358 -5.78 -21.78 2.60
C ILE A 358 -6.06 -23.26 2.36
N HIS A 359 -6.00 -23.69 1.10
CA HIS A 359 -6.29 -25.08 0.72
C HIS A 359 -5.05 -25.97 0.62
N ARG A 360 -3.84 -25.40 0.69
CA ARG A 360 -2.60 -26.19 0.68
C ARG A 360 -2.35 -26.87 2.02
N SER A 361 -1.80 -28.08 1.98
CA SER A 361 -1.38 -28.77 3.19
C SER A 361 -0.12 -28.12 3.75
N PHE A 362 -0.15 -27.72 5.01
CA PHE A 362 1.06 -27.33 5.72
C PHE A 362 1.83 -28.54 6.21
N LYS A 363 3.12 -28.58 5.87
CA LYS A 363 4.03 -29.57 6.40
C LYS A 363 4.36 -29.26 7.85
N THR A 364 4.48 -30.34 8.62
CA THR A 364 5.00 -30.33 9.98
C THR A 364 6.14 -31.34 10.07
N ALA A 365 7.04 -31.13 11.00
CA ALA A 365 8.15 -32.02 11.28
C ALA A 365 8.38 -32.09 12.78
N ASP A 366 8.79 -33.26 13.25
CA ASP A 366 9.29 -33.41 14.61
C ASP A 366 10.68 -32.78 14.74
N PHE A 367 10.94 -32.14 15.88
CA PHE A 367 12.22 -31.47 16.15
C PHE A 367 13.39 -32.45 16.14
N ASP A 368 13.24 -33.64 16.74
CA ASP A 368 14.32 -34.62 16.82
C ASP A 368 14.69 -35.13 15.42
N SER A 369 13.70 -35.28 14.54
CA SER A 369 13.89 -35.64 13.14
C SER A 369 14.69 -34.58 12.35
N LEU A 370 14.33 -33.29 12.48
CA LEU A 370 15.09 -32.19 11.85
C LEU A 370 16.50 -32.07 12.43
N PHE A 371 16.66 -32.23 13.75
CA PHE A 371 17.97 -32.21 14.39
C PHE A 371 18.85 -33.34 13.88
N ALA A 372 18.33 -34.56 13.76
CA ALA A 372 19.07 -35.71 13.26
C ALA A 372 19.58 -35.53 11.81
N ALA A 373 18.87 -34.75 10.99
CA ALA A 373 19.26 -34.43 9.62
C ALA A 373 20.43 -33.43 9.52
N LEU A 374 20.79 -32.74 10.62
CA LEU A 374 21.96 -31.86 10.62
C LEU A 374 23.28 -32.64 10.53
N PRO A 375 24.33 -32.07 9.89
CA PRO A 375 25.66 -32.66 9.89
C PRO A 375 26.14 -33.02 11.30
N ALA A 376 26.78 -34.19 11.46
CA ALA A 376 27.21 -34.69 12.77
C ALA A 376 28.06 -33.68 13.56
N ALA A 377 28.97 -32.97 12.87
CA ALA A 377 29.77 -31.90 13.47
C ALA A 377 28.92 -30.74 14.02
N LYS A 378 27.88 -30.30 13.28
CA LYS A 378 26.95 -29.26 13.76
C LYS A 378 26.16 -29.77 14.97
N ARG A 379 25.66 -31.01 14.94
CA ARG A 379 24.91 -31.61 16.06
C ARG A 379 25.73 -31.63 17.36
N PHE A 380 26.99 -32.04 17.27
CA PHE A 380 27.90 -32.09 18.42
C PHE A 380 28.18 -30.72 19.01
N LEU A 381 28.41 -29.70 18.17
CA LEU A 381 28.76 -28.34 18.61
C LEU A 381 27.58 -27.56 19.20
N ILE A 382 26.38 -27.73 18.66
CA ILE A 382 25.22 -26.92 19.04
C ILE A 382 24.59 -27.41 20.35
N GLY A 383 24.49 -28.72 20.52
CA GLY A 383 23.71 -29.34 21.59
C GLY A 383 22.20 -29.27 21.35
N LYS A 384 21.53 -30.43 21.33
CA LYS A 384 20.12 -30.56 20.96
C LYS A 384 19.18 -29.70 21.80
N ASP A 385 19.31 -29.77 23.13
CA ASP A 385 18.43 -29.07 24.06
C ASP A 385 18.66 -27.55 24.05
N LYS A 386 19.86 -27.11 23.66
CA LYS A 386 20.16 -25.69 23.50
C LYS A 386 19.42 -25.12 22.29
N LEU A 387 19.53 -25.78 21.13
CA LEU A 387 18.78 -25.38 19.94
C LEU A 387 17.27 -25.46 20.16
N ARG A 388 16.78 -26.51 20.82
CA ARG A 388 15.36 -26.67 21.13
C ARG A 388 14.82 -25.49 21.95
N ARG A 389 15.58 -25.01 22.94
CA ARG A 389 15.20 -23.82 23.73
C ARG A 389 15.17 -22.54 22.89
N ALA A 390 16.18 -22.32 22.05
CA ALA A 390 16.22 -21.15 21.16
C ALA A 390 15.05 -21.14 20.16
N VAL A 391 14.73 -22.30 19.57
CA VAL A 391 13.57 -22.44 18.66
C VAL A 391 12.25 -22.22 19.40
N LYS A 392 12.10 -22.75 20.62
CA LYS A 392 10.91 -22.49 21.44
C LYS A 392 10.73 -21.02 21.82
N SER A 393 11.83 -20.28 22.04
CA SER A 393 11.77 -18.84 22.27
C SER A 393 11.24 -18.09 21.05
N LEU A 394 11.66 -18.49 19.83
CA LEU A 394 11.08 -17.97 18.60
C LEU A 394 9.59 -18.32 18.47
N HIS A 395 9.17 -19.55 18.80
CA HIS A 395 7.75 -19.92 18.80
C HIS A 395 6.93 -19.02 19.72
N ALA A 396 7.39 -18.77 20.94
CA ALA A 396 6.70 -17.87 21.88
C ALA A 396 6.52 -16.45 21.31
N CYS A 397 7.54 -15.92 20.62
CA CYS A 397 7.45 -14.62 19.95
C CYS A 397 6.43 -14.63 18.80
N LEU A 398 6.37 -15.71 18.01
CA LEU A 398 5.40 -15.86 16.94
C LEU A 398 3.96 -16.04 17.48
N ASP A 399 3.79 -16.66 18.64
CA ASP A 399 2.48 -16.77 19.29
C ASP A 399 1.99 -15.40 19.78
N LEU A 400 2.89 -14.55 20.31
CA LEU A 400 2.58 -13.15 20.61
C LEU A 400 2.23 -12.35 19.35
N ARG A 401 2.96 -12.55 18.25
CA ARG A 401 2.66 -11.94 16.93
C ARG A 401 1.24 -12.29 16.47
N ASP A 402 0.85 -13.56 16.60
CA ASP A 402 -0.47 -14.02 16.17
C ASP A 402 -1.59 -13.38 17.00
N ARG A 403 -1.45 -13.37 18.34
CA ARG A 403 -2.39 -12.70 19.25
C ARG A 403 -2.49 -11.19 19.00
N ALA A 404 -1.36 -10.53 18.80
CA ALA A 404 -1.33 -9.09 18.51
C ALA A 404 -1.98 -8.79 17.15
N ALA A 405 -1.71 -9.60 16.11
CA ALA A 405 -2.37 -9.45 14.82
C ALA A 405 -3.90 -9.54 14.95
N GLU A 406 -4.42 -10.56 15.64
CA GLU A 406 -5.87 -10.69 15.89
C GLU A 406 -6.45 -9.44 16.58
N ALA A 407 -5.78 -8.93 17.61
CA ALA A 407 -6.22 -7.73 18.33
C ALA A 407 -6.21 -6.47 17.45
N LEU A 408 -5.12 -6.21 16.73
CA LEU A 408 -4.97 -5.03 15.87
C LEU A 408 -5.95 -5.04 14.69
N PHE A 409 -6.11 -6.18 14.01
CA PHE A 409 -7.09 -6.31 12.92
C PHE A 409 -8.52 -6.26 13.46
N GLY A 410 -8.76 -6.70 14.70
CA GLY A 410 -10.03 -6.52 15.41
C GLY A 410 -10.38 -5.04 15.63
N VAL A 411 -9.42 -4.24 16.09
CA VAL A 411 -9.59 -2.77 16.21
C VAL A 411 -9.89 -2.13 14.86
N SER A 412 -9.14 -2.50 13.81
CA SER A 412 -9.38 -1.98 12.45
C SER A 412 -10.78 -2.32 11.93
N ALA A 413 -11.28 -3.53 12.20
CA ALA A 413 -12.61 -3.96 11.82
C ALA A 413 -13.71 -3.23 12.61
N ALA A 414 -13.53 -3.07 13.94
CA ALA A 414 -14.45 -2.31 14.78
C ALA A 414 -14.53 -0.85 14.34
N LEU A 415 -13.39 -0.25 14.01
CA LEU A 415 -13.31 1.11 13.50
C LEU A 415 -13.99 1.27 12.13
N SER A 416 -13.84 0.30 11.24
CA SER A 416 -14.57 0.27 9.96
C SER A 416 -16.09 0.28 10.20
N GLY A 417 -16.58 -0.59 11.09
CA GLY A 417 -18.00 -0.63 11.48
C GLY A 417 -18.51 0.69 12.07
N LEU A 418 -17.72 1.31 12.95
CA LEU A 418 -18.04 2.60 13.56
C LEU A 418 -18.15 3.73 12.51
N VAL A 419 -17.17 3.82 11.60
CA VAL A 419 -17.15 4.85 10.56
C VAL A 419 -18.29 4.64 9.56
N LEU A 420 -18.63 3.40 9.23
CA LEU A 420 -19.80 3.09 8.40
C LEU A 420 -21.13 3.47 9.05
N SER A 421 -21.26 3.21 10.37
CA SER A 421 -22.43 3.64 11.13
C SER A 421 -22.55 5.16 11.11
N PHE A 422 -21.46 5.88 11.37
CA PHE A 422 -21.44 7.34 11.32
C PHE A 422 -21.72 7.86 9.90
N GLY A 423 -21.17 7.21 8.87
CA GLY A 423 -21.47 7.52 7.48
C GLY A 423 -22.96 7.34 7.14
N SER A 424 -23.65 6.39 7.76
CA SER A 424 -25.08 6.17 7.56
C SER A 424 -25.91 7.31 8.16
N GLU A 425 -25.54 7.79 9.35
CA GLU A 425 -26.12 8.99 9.97
C GLU A 425 -25.90 10.24 9.10
N MET A 426 -24.70 10.38 8.50
CA MET A 426 -24.42 11.49 7.58
C MET A 426 -25.25 11.41 6.28
N VAL A 427 -25.60 10.21 5.81
CA VAL A 427 -26.53 10.03 4.68
C VAL A 427 -27.95 10.43 5.08
N GLU A 428 -28.42 10.04 6.26
CA GLU A 428 -29.73 10.45 6.80
C GLU A 428 -29.82 11.98 6.95
N GLY A 429 -28.73 12.59 7.43
CA GLY A 429 -28.54 14.04 7.48
C GLY A 429 -28.32 14.72 6.12
N ARG A 430 -28.32 13.97 5.01
CA ARG A 430 -28.11 14.45 3.62
C ARG A 430 -26.78 15.18 3.39
N LEU A 431 -25.76 14.90 4.20
CA LEU A 431 -24.43 15.47 4.06
C LEU A 431 -23.62 14.77 2.96
N ILE A 432 -23.82 13.46 2.83
CA ILE A 432 -23.18 12.58 1.84
C ILE A 432 -24.22 11.64 1.21
N LYS A 433 -23.84 10.94 0.14
CA LYS A 433 -24.74 10.03 -0.59
C LYS A 433 -24.52 8.54 -0.29
N SER A 434 -23.35 8.17 0.23
CA SER A 434 -23.00 6.80 0.56
C SER A 434 -22.28 6.74 1.91
N PRO A 435 -22.54 5.74 2.77
CA PRO A 435 -21.80 5.60 4.02
C PRO A 435 -20.28 5.46 3.82
N MET A 436 -19.85 4.86 2.70
CA MET A 436 -18.43 4.71 2.35
C MET A 436 -17.72 6.05 2.13
N ASP A 437 -18.47 7.12 1.86
CA ASP A 437 -17.89 8.44 1.64
C ASP A 437 -17.31 9.03 2.94
N ALA A 438 -17.69 8.51 4.11
CA ALA A 438 -17.11 8.90 5.39
C ALA A 438 -15.58 8.66 5.43
N PHE A 439 -15.08 7.61 4.78
CA PHE A 439 -13.64 7.30 4.74
C PHE A 439 -12.81 8.29 3.89
N ALA A 440 -13.45 9.17 3.13
CA ALA A 440 -12.77 10.22 2.38
C ALA A 440 -12.43 11.45 3.26
N PHE A 441 -13.05 11.58 4.43
CA PHE A 441 -12.82 12.68 5.36
C PHE A 441 -11.69 12.36 6.34
N ASP A 442 -10.96 13.39 6.77
CA ASP A 442 -9.95 13.24 7.81
C ASP A 442 -10.63 13.09 9.19
N LEU A 443 -9.91 12.57 10.18
CA LEU A 443 -10.43 12.44 11.56
C LEU A 443 -11.00 13.76 12.10
N THR A 444 -10.33 14.88 11.84
CA THR A 444 -10.77 16.22 12.25
C THR A 444 -12.08 16.63 11.57
N ASP A 445 -12.25 16.31 10.28
CA ASP A 445 -13.50 16.59 9.56
C ASP A 445 -14.66 15.81 10.19
N LEU A 446 -14.46 14.52 10.48
CA LEU A 446 -15.45 13.67 11.14
C LEU A 446 -15.79 14.16 12.56
N LYS A 447 -14.79 14.62 13.32
CA LYS A 447 -14.99 15.24 14.64
C LYS A 447 -15.83 16.52 14.54
N ASN A 448 -15.57 17.36 13.54
CA ASN A 448 -16.35 18.57 13.30
C ASN A 448 -17.79 18.25 12.89
N PHE A 449 -18.03 17.19 12.11
CA PHE A 449 -19.40 16.72 11.85
C PHE A 449 -20.10 16.24 13.12
N TYR A 450 -19.39 15.50 13.98
CA TYR A 450 -19.92 15.01 15.24
C TYR A 450 -20.31 16.15 16.19
N ASN A 451 -19.52 17.22 16.23
CA ASN A 451 -19.77 18.40 17.06
C ASN A 451 -20.75 19.42 16.44
N ASP A 452 -21.21 19.22 15.20
CA ASP A 452 -21.95 20.22 14.41
C ASP A 452 -21.17 21.55 14.19
N GLU A 453 -19.84 21.43 14.01
CA GLU A 453 -18.89 22.55 13.86
C GLU A 453 -18.26 22.60 12.44
N TYR A 454 -18.85 21.91 11.45
CA TYR A 454 -18.29 21.87 10.11
C TYR A 454 -18.72 23.07 9.24
N TYR A 455 -17.81 24.00 8.97
CA TYR A 455 -18.09 25.25 8.23
C TYR A 455 -17.76 25.22 6.72
N GLY A 456 -17.47 24.05 6.14
CA GLY A 456 -17.05 23.91 4.74
C GLY A 456 -18.14 23.48 3.75
N ASN A 457 -17.85 23.59 2.45
CA ASN A 457 -18.70 23.01 1.41
C ASN A 457 -18.43 21.49 1.30
N ILE A 458 -19.26 20.69 1.98
CA ILE A 458 -19.10 19.24 2.12
C ILE A 458 -18.95 18.53 0.76
N PRO A 459 -19.83 18.72 -0.24
CA PRO A 459 -19.64 18.10 -1.55
C PRO A 459 -18.30 18.44 -2.22
N VAL A 460 -17.85 19.70 -2.13
CA VAL A 460 -16.58 20.12 -2.74
C VAL A 460 -15.40 19.45 -2.04
N THR A 461 -15.37 19.45 -0.71
CA THR A 461 -14.31 18.79 0.08
C THR A 461 -14.28 17.29 -0.20
N LEU A 462 -15.44 16.62 -0.17
CA LEU A 462 -15.57 15.19 -0.41
C LEU A 462 -14.93 14.78 -1.74
N TRP A 463 -15.32 15.45 -2.82
CA TRP A 463 -14.79 15.14 -4.15
C TRP A 463 -13.30 15.46 -4.27
N PHE A 464 -12.85 16.56 -3.69
CA PHE A 464 -11.42 16.90 -3.69
C PHE A 464 -10.59 15.81 -2.99
N LYS A 465 -11.03 15.36 -1.81
CA LYS A 465 -10.38 14.30 -1.04
C LYS A 465 -10.41 12.95 -1.77
N LYS A 466 -11.55 12.58 -2.35
CA LYS A 466 -11.66 11.38 -3.20
C LYS A 466 -10.64 11.41 -4.32
N TRP A 467 -10.62 12.46 -5.15
CA TRP A 467 -9.69 12.54 -6.27
C TRP A 467 -8.22 12.60 -5.83
N GLN A 468 -7.92 13.30 -4.74
CA GLN A 468 -6.57 13.33 -4.18
C GLN A 468 -6.12 11.93 -3.74
N GLY A 469 -6.96 11.19 -3.02
CA GLY A 469 -6.69 9.81 -2.63
C GLY A 469 -6.49 8.86 -3.82
N GLU A 470 -7.25 9.07 -4.90
CA GLU A 470 -7.07 8.33 -6.15
C GLU A 470 -5.71 8.67 -6.81
N ARG A 471 -5.34 9.95 -6.89
CA ARG A 471 -4.04 10.36 -7.46
C ARG A 471 -2.85 9.86 -6.64
N THR A 472 -2.94 9.89 -5.30
CA THR A 472 -1.89 9.32 -4.44
C THR A 472 -1.77 7.81 -4.66
N ALA A 473 -2.87 7.10 -4.88
CA ALA A 473 -2.85 5.67 -5.21
C ALA A 473 -2.16 5.39 -6.55
N ALA A 474 -2.37 6.25 -7.57
CA ALA A 474 -1.68 6.17 -8.85
C ALA A 474 -0.18 6.48 -8.77
N GLN A 475 0.24 7.29 -7.78
CA GLN A 475 1.61 7.77 -7.68
C GLN A 475 2.59 6.66 -7.29
N PHE A 476 3.67 6.55 -8.06
CA PHE A 476 4.84 5.76 -7.71
C PHE A 476 5.73 6.48 -6.72
N VAL A 477 6.28 5.76 -5.75
CA VAL A 477 7.31 6.27 -4.85
C VAL A 477 8.42 5.22 -4.72
N PRO A 478 9.70 5.62 -4.73
CA PRO A 478 10.80 4.73 -4.40
C PRO A 478 10.61 4.04 -3.05
N TYR A 479 11.27 2.90 -2.87
CA TYR A 479 11.28 2.19 -1.58
C TYR A 479 11.98 2.96 -0.47
N ASP A 480 13.01 3.70 -0.86
CA ASP A 480 13.83 4.53 0.01
C ASP A 480 13.93 5.91 -0.64
N ILE A 481 13.67 6.99 0.12
CA ILE A 481 13.71 8.36 -0.39
C ILE A 481 14.21 9.32 0.70
N TYR A 482 15.07 10.27 0.32
CA TYR A 482 15.48 11.34 1.22
C TYR A 482 14.44 12.45 1.26
N GLU A 483 14.31 13.13 2.40
CA GLU A 483 13.40 14.27 2.60
C GLU A 483 13.51 15.32 1.48
N LYS A 484 14.75 15.70 1.14
CA LYS A 484 15.03 16.67 0.06
C LYS A 484 14.62 16.20 -1.34
N ASP A 485 14.53 14.89 -1.55
CA ASP A 485 14.28 14.29 -2.87
C ASP A 485 12.79 14.01 -3.11
N ILE A 486 11.92 14.25 -2.11
CA ILE A 486 10.46 14.01 -2.19
C ILE A 486 9.83 14.80 -3.35
N ALA A 487 10.23 16.06 -3.56
CA ALA A 487 9.74 16.87 -4.68
C ALA A 487 10.11 16.29 -6.06
N ASP A 488 11.24 15.57 -6.14
CA ASP A 488 11.76 14.97 -7.37
C ASP A 488 11.30 13.52 -7.61
N THR A 489 10.37 13.01 -6.79
CA THR A 489 9.87 11.63 -6.82
C THR A 489 9.56 11.15 -8.24
N ALA A 490 8.81 11.91 -9.03
CA ALA A 490 8.42 11.52 -10.38
C ALA A 490 9.63 11.32 -11.33
N SER A 491 10.64 12.20 -11.22
CA SER A 491 11.87 12.11 -12.01
C SER A 491 12.69 10.88 -11.64
N ILE A 492 12.80 10.59 -10.34
CA ILE A 492 13.50 9.43 -9.80
C ILE A 492 12.83 8.14 -10.29
N VAL A 493 11.51 8.04 -10.13
CA VAL A 493 10.74 6.87 -10.58
C VAL A 493 10.89 6.65 -12.08
N LYS A 494 10.79 7.69 -12.91
CA LYS A 494 10.95 7.57 -14.37
C LYS A 494 12.31 6.96 -14.73
N LYS A 495 13.38 7.37 -14.04
CA LYS A 495 14.72 6.77 -14.21
C LYS A 495 14.78 5.32 -13.75
N MET A 496 14.07 4.96 -12.67
CA MET A 496 14.01 3.57 -12.19
C MET A 496 13.27 2.65 -13.16
N LEU A 497 12.10 3.07 -13.67
CA LEU A 497 11.26 2.26 -14.57
C LEU A 497 11.86 2.09 -15.97
N THR A 498 12.65 3.06 -16.44
CA THR A 498 13.31 2.99 -17.75
C THR A 498 14.59 2.14 -17.74
N LYS A 499 15.15 1.85 -16.56
CA LYS A 499 16.35 1.04 -16.43
C LYS A 499 16.01 -0.43 -16.61
N LYS A 500 16.36 -1.02 -17.77
CA LYS A 500 16.27 -2.46 -17.98
C LYS A 500 17.20 -3.20 -17.00
N GLN A 501 16.62 -4.02 -16.14
CA GLN A 501 17.34 -5.03 -15.36
C GLN A 501 16.80 -6.38 -15.74
N THR A 502 17.59 -7.15 -16.50
CA THR A 502 17.23 -8.51 -16.89
C THR A 502 17.52 -9.50 -15.77
N GLU A 503 18.63 -9.33 -15.03
CA GLU A 503 18.97 -10.14 -13.86
C GLU A 503 18.87 -9.31 -12.57
N ILE A 504 18.20 -9.88 -11.56
CA ILE A 504 17.99 -9.22 -10.27
C ILE A 504 18.43 -10.16 -9.14
N PRO A 505 19.44 -9.79 -8.33
CA PRO A 505 19.81 -10.55 -7.14
C PRO A 505 18.74 -10.40 -6.07
N CYS A 506 18.51 -11.48 -5.33
CA CYS A 506 17.47 -11.57 -4.30
C CYS A 506 17.92 -12.44 -3.13
N VAL A 507 17.19 -12.38 -2.04
CA VAL A 507 17.28 -13.36 -0.95
C VAL A 507 16.31 -14.49 -1.27
N SER A 508 16.79 -15.73 -1.40
CA SER A 508 15.93 -16.89 -1.68
C SER A 508 15.78 -17.83 -0.49
N PHE A 509 14.61 -18.47 -0.39
CA PHE A 509 14.34 -19.55 0.57
C PHE A 509 13.67 -20.73 -0.15
N GLY A 510 14.15 -21.95 0.08
CA GLY A 510 13.60 -23.15 -0.55
C GLY A 510 13.79 -23.12 -2.07
N HIS A 511 14.96 -22.66 -2.52
CA HIS A 511 15.27 -22.44 -3.93
C HIS A 511 14.97 -23.67 -4.80
N LYS A 512 14.39 -23.42 -5.97
CA LYS A 512 14.18 -24.39 -7.03
C LYS A 512 14.28 -23.70 -8.39
N ASP A 513 15.10 -24.27 -9.27
CA ASP A 513 15.16 -23.84 -10.67
C ASP A 513 13.80 -24.03 -11.32
N TYR A 514 13.25 -22.94 -11.85
CA TYR A 514 11.92 -22.94 -12.45
C TYR A 514 11.77 -21.78 -13.44
N GLU A 515 11.01 -21.98 -14.50
CA GLU A 515 10.70 -20.95 -15.49
C GLU A 515 9.19 -20.98 -15.76
N GLY A 516 8.55 -19.81 -15.64
CA GLY A 516 7.10 -19.67 -15.71
C GLY A 516 6.68 -18.25 -16.08
N VAL A 517 5.38 -17.98 -16.07
CA VAL A 517 4.80 -16.66 -16.28
C VAL A 517 4.62 -15.97 -14.94
N GLY A 518 5.06 -14.71 -14.87
CA GLY A 518 4.83 -13.84 -13.73
C GLY A 518 3.39 -13.37 -13.67
N CYS A 519 2.73 -13.56 -12.54
CA CYS A 519 1.35 -13.18 -12.29
C CYS A 519 1.28 -12.25 -11.07
N ALA A 520 0.83 -11.01 -11.29
CA ALA A 520 0.55 -10.08 -10.19
C ALA A 520 -0.96 -10.07 -9.85
N PRO A 521 -1.34 -9.95 -8.57
CA PRO A 521 -2.74 -9.81 -8.20
C PRO A 521 -3.25 -8.47 -8.71
N VAL A 522 -4.38 -8.52 -9.41
CA VAL A 522 -5.05 -7.31 -9.89
C VAL A 522 -5.97 -6.84 -8.76
N ARG A 523 -6.76 -7.74 -8.16
CA ARG A 523 -7.74 -7.46 -7.10
C ARG A 523 -7.47 -8.27 -5.83
N ILE A 524 -7.98 -7.76 -4.71
CA ILE A 524 -7.99 -8.49 -3.44
C ILE A 524 -8.81 -9.78 -3.61
N GLY A 525 -8.18 -10.92 -3.30
CA GLY A 525 -8.81 -12.24 -3.42
C GLY A 525 -8.57 -12.93 -4.77
N ASP A 526 -7.86 -12.31 -5.71
CA ASP A 526 -7.46 -12.96 -6.96
C ASP A 526 -6.64 -14.21 -6.69
N ARG A 527 -6.96 -15.30 -7.41
CA ARG A 527 -6.12 -16.50 -7.39
C ARG A 527 -4.97 -16.32 -8.37
N LEU A 528 -3.76 -16.36 -7.85
CA LEU A 528 -2.53 -16.33 -8.62
C LEU A 528 -2.17 -17.73 -9.08
N THR A 529 -1.49 -17.79 -10.21
CA THR A 529 -0.99 -19.03 -10.80
C THR A 529 0.48 -18.87 -11.14
N ASP A 530 1.17 -19.99 -11.27
CA ASP A 530 2.56 -20.01 -11.74
C ASP A 530 3.51 -19.24 -10.81
N ILE A 531 4.11 -18.12 -11.21
CA ILE A 531 4.99 -17.31 -10.37
C ILE A 531 4.25 -16.09 -9.85
N ALA A 532 3.91 -16.08 -8.56
CA ALA A 532 3.28 -14.92 -7.92
C ALA A 532 4.26 -13.74 -7.81
N LEU A 533 3.84 -12.56 -8.24
CA LEU A 533 4.57 -11.31 -8.14
C LEU A 533 3.81 -10.35 -7.22
N VAL A 534 4.31 -10.16 -6.01
CA VAL A 534 3.59 -9.41 -4.96
C VAL A 534 4.51 -8.41 -4.28
N ARG A 535 3.96 -7.41 -3.60
CA ARG A 535 4.79 -6.54 -2.76
C ARG A 535 5.17 -7.23 -1.45
N ASN A 536 4.15 -7.79 -0.82
CA ASN A 536 4.11 -8.65 0.36
C ASN A 536 2.62 -9.03 0.59
N LEU A 537 2.28 -10.16 1.20
CA LEU A 537 0.89 -10.54 1.42
C LEU A 537 0.53 -10.60 2.90
N SER A 538 -0.64 -10.04 3.23
CA SER A 538 -1.23 -10.19 4.55
C SER A 538 -1.79 -11.62 4.73
N PRO A 539 -2.05 -12.07 5.98
CA PRO A 539 -2.51 -13.44 6.25
C PRO A 539 -3.71 -13.87 5.41
N VAL A 540 -4.72 -13.02 5.29
CA VAL A 540 -5.94 -13.33 4.53
C VAL A 540 -5.71 -13.43 3.02
N MET A 541 -4.64 -12.84 2.50
CA MET A 541 -4.34 -12.90 1.08
C MET A 541 -3.46 -14.10 0.71
N LEU A 542 -2.98 -14.89 1.67
CA LEU A 542 -2.11 -16.03 1.36
C LEU A 542 -2.80 -17.15 0.58
N SER A 543 -4.13 -17.27 0.68
CA SER A 543 -4.93 -18.20 -0.15
C SER A 543 -4.85 -17.90 -1.64
N CYS A 544 -4.47 -16.67 -2.02
CA CYS A 544 -4.20 -16.29 -3.41
C CYS A 544 -3.04 -17.11 -4.01
N LEU A 545 -2.17 -17.69 -3.18
CA LEU A 545 -0.97 -18.43 -3.58
C LEU A 545 -1.19 -19.93 -3.76
N ASP A 546 -2.41 -20.45 -3.54
CA ASP A 546 -2.66 -21.90 -3.51
C ASP A 546 -2.28 -22.62 -4.82
N GLY A 547 -2.36 -21.92 -5.95
CA GLY A 547 -1.99 -22.43 -7.28
C GLY A 547 -0.59 -22.05 -7.76
N CYS A 548 0.25 -21.44 -6.90
CA CYS A 548 1.55 -20.91 -7.30
C CYS A 548 2.69 -21.91 -7.10
N HIS A 549 3.66 -21.87 -8.02
CA HIS A 549 4.90 -22.64 -7.98
C HIS A 549 6.05 -21.91 -7.31
N ALA A 550 6.02 -20.57 -7.27
CA ALA A 550 6.99 -19.74 -6.58
C ALA A 550 6.39 -18.37 -6.25
N VAL A 551 7.02 -17.66 -5.32
CA VAL A 551 6.68 -16.28 -4.97
C VAL A 551 7.90 -15.39 -5.15
N VAL A 552 7.73 -14.29 -5.87
CA VAL A 552 8.69 -13.20 -6.00
C VAL A 552 8.09 -11.95 -5.37
N THR A 553 8.83 -11.33 -4.46
CA THR A 553 8.31 -10.23 -3.65
C THR A 553 9.30 -9.10 -3.44
N ASP A 554 8.76 -7.90 -3.25
CA ASP A 554 9.56 -6.71 -2.93
C ASP A 554 10.22 -6.86 -1.55
N THR A 555 9.44 -7.29 -0.54
CA THR A 555 9.90 -7.61 0.82
C THR A 555 9.23 -8.87 1.36
N ALA A 556 9.96 -9.63 2.19
CA ALA A 556 9.44 -10.73 3.00
C ALA A 556 10.30 -10.89 4.25
N PRO A 557 9.91 -10.29 5.38
CA PRO A 557 10.59 -10.51 6.65
C PRO A 557 10.63 -12.01 6.99
N LEU A 558 11.72 -12.47 7.59
CA LEU A 558 11.96 -13.86 7.98
C LEU A 558 10.81 -14.45 8.79
N PHE A 559 10.19 -13.61 9.63
CA PHE A 559 9.13 -14.00 10.56
C PHE A 559 7.74 -13.48 10.16
N ALA A 560 7.54 -13.13 8.88
CA ALA A 560 6.22 -12.78 8.35
C ALA A 560 5.40 -14.02 8.00
N TYR A 561 4.08 -13.86 7.90
CA TYR A 561 3.16 -14.93 7.51
C TYR A 561 3.42 -15.45 6.08
N LEU A 562 3.86 -14.59 5.16
CA LEU A 562 4.25 -15.00 3.81
C LEU A 562 5.43 -15.99 3.83
N THR A 563 6.46 -15.70 4.62
CA THR A 563 7.62 -16.59 4.76
C THR A 563 7.22 -17.90 5.42
N GLU A 564 6.39 -17.84 6.46
CA GLU A 564 5.81 -19.03 7.11
C GLU A 564 5.05 -19.92 6.12
N TYR A 565 4.15 -19.33 5.34
CA TYR A 565 3.38 -20.02 4.30
C TYR A 565 4.31 -20.71 3.29
N CYS A 566 5.30 -19.98 2.79
CA CYS A 566 6.23 -20.50 1.78
C CYS A 566 7.05 -21.69 2.31
N ILE A 567 7.58 -21.59 3.53
CA ILE A 567 8.35 -22.67 4.15
C ILE A 567 7.48 -23.90 4.44
N ARG A 568 6.26 -23.71 4.97
CA ARG A 568 5.37 -24.83 5.33
C ARG A 568 4.72 -25.49 4.12
N THR A 569 4.61 -24.80 2.99
CA THR A 569 4.09 -25.36 1.73
C THR A 569 5.19 -25.81 0.75
N GLU A 570 6.46 -25.61 1.10
CA GLU A 570 7.62 -25.76 0.22
C GLU A 570 7.49 -24.98 -1.09
N THR A 571 6.93 -23.77 -1.00
CA THR A 571 6.90 -22.82 -2.12
C THR A 571 8.16 -21.97 -2.07
N PRO A 572 9.01 -22.00 -3.12
CA PRO A 572 10.16 -21.13 -3.22
C PRO A 572 9.78 -19.65 -3.08
N LEU A 573 10.54 -18.91 -2.27
CA LEU A 573 10.33 -17.48 -2.02
C LEU A 573 11.58 -16.69 -2.39
N TYR A 574 11.42 -15.65 -3.20
CA TYR A 574 12.47 -14.75 -3.65
C TYR A 574 12.13 -13.31 -3.25
N SER A 575 12.94 -12.71 -2.38
CA SER A 575 12.69 -11.39 -1.79
C SER A 575 13.73 -10.34 -2.22
N GLY A 576 13.34 -9.07 -2.30
CA GLY A 576 14.21 -7.96 -2.71
C GLY A 576 14.08 -7.55 -4.17
N VAL A 577 13.07 -8.04 -4.86
CA VAL A 577 12.77 -7.66 -6.24
C VAL A 577 11.83 -6.46 -6.22
N ARG A 578 12.36 -5.24 -6.25
CA ARG A 578 11.55 -4.02 -6.18
C ARG A 578 10.59 -3.91 -7.36
N PHE A 579 9.34 -3.58 -7.08
CA PHE A 579 8.26 -3.44 -8.05
C PHE A 579 7.96 -4.74 -8.82
N ALA A 580 8.08 -5.90 -8.18
CA ALA A 580 7.97 -7.22 -8.82
C ALA A 580 6.72 -7.34 -9.69
N GLY A 581 5.55 -6.99 -9.13
CA GLY A 581 4.26 -7.05 -9.83
C GLY A 581 4.12 -6.12 -11.03
N LEU A 582 4.97 -5.10 -11.16
CA LEU A 582 4.90 -4.14 -12.26
C LEU A 582 5.90 -4.46 -13.38
N ILE A 583 7.09 -4.96 -13.01
CA ILE A 583 8.14 -5.26 -14.00
C ILE A 583 7.99 -6.65 -14.62
N GLY A 584 7.38 -7.60 -13.91
CA GLY A 584 7.32 -9.00 -14.31
C GLY A 584 5.93 -9.51 -14.73
N ASN A 585 4.85 -8.76 -14.52
CA ASN A 585 3.50 -9.26 -14.77
C ASN A 585 3.26 -9.54 -16.26
N GLY A 586 2.75 -10.73 -16.57
CA GLY A 586 2.57 -11.23 -17.92
C GLY A 586 3.87 -11.61 -18.65
N LYS A 587 5.04 -11.38 -18.03
CA LYS A 587 6.34 -11.73 -18.61
C LYS A 587 6.79 -13.11 -18.18
N ARG A 588 7.76 -13.67 -18.92
CA ARG A 588 8.39 -14.93 -18.53
C ARG A 588 9.50 -14.67 -17.53
N ILE A 589 9.48 -15.39 -16.42
CA ILE A 589 10.43 -15.27 -15.32
C ILE A 589 11.15 -16.59 -15.13
N LYS A 590 12.48 -16.53 -15.06
CA LYS A 590 13.32 -17.66 -14.71
C LYS A 590 13.93 -17.45 -13.33
N LEU A 591 13.83 -18.46 -12.50
CA LEU A 591 14.34 -18.50 -11.13
C LEU A 591 15.57 -19.42 -11.11
N TYR A 592 16.71 -18.93 -10.61
CA TYR A 592 17.95 -19.70 -10.54
C TYR A 592 18.89 -19.17 -9.44
N GLY A 593 19.32 -20.03 -8.53
CA GLY A 593 20.03 -19.65 -7.30
C GLY A 593 19.36 -18.48 -6.56
N ASP A 594 20.16 -17.52 -6.10
CA ASP A 594 19.72 -16.29 -5.44
C ASP A 594 19.42 -15.15 -6.43
N LYS A 595 18.84 -15.49 -7.60
CA LYS A 595 18.52 -14.52 -8.65
C LYS A 595 17.21 -14.85 -9.37
N ILE A 596 16.64 -13.81 -9.95
CA ILE A 596 15.61 -13.94 -10.98
C ILE A 596 16.08 -13.31 -12.30
N GLU A 597 15.58 -13.84 -13.41
CA GLU A 597 15.72 -13.25 -14.74
C GLU A 597 14.33 -12.97 -15.32
N ILE A 598 14.12 -11.74 -15.80
CA ILE A 598 12.88 -11.32 -16.47
C ILE A 598 13.16 -11.29 -17.97
N LYS A 599 12.47 -12.14 -18.73
CA LYS A 599 12.58 -12.23 -20.19
C LYS A 599 11.48 -11.39 -20.83
N ASP A 600 11.87 -10.56 -21.81
CA ASP A 600 10.95 -9.73 -22.61
C ASP A 600 10.13 -10.57 -23.58
#